data_AF-A0A1J4N0X9-F1
#
_entry.id   AF-A0A1J4N0X9-F1
#
_cell.length_a   1.000
_cell.length_b   1.000
_cell.length_c   1.000
_cell.angle_alpha   90.00
_cell.angle_beta   90.00
_cell.angle_gamma   90.00
#
_symmetry.space_group_name_H-M   'P 1'
#
loop_
_entity.id
_entity.type
_entity.pdbx_description
1 polymer ?
#
loop_
_entity_poly.entity_id
_entity_poly.type
_entity_poly.pdbx_seq_one_letter_code
_entity_poly.pdbx_strand_id
1 'polypeptide(L)'
;MNHLTGQGGLALSGRNLADRLAHENRLSSDEAADIVAQIARILAPGHAAGQVHGDIRPATIGYAPDGRIALVGAPAPRGGEALPYMSPEQIDRRRIGQASDIYSLGAVFFELLVGRPPYAGLEPERVGNLVTVPGHLDGITTAMLADDPAKRPRADEVATVLESGVAPPPKRIVRPTGRTGPRLSPTVLGVLMILVVPGLIFGGWGTLRAGDRTSTIGSAGPLADILPSSFQLAFDLSIERDALRTDAALTEDFLQITDRSIEAWTAEVEDLEFGDDQGLRRRTERSAAALERLSDIRAAARAGDRTGKMAAVELYTNAVNGLFDLAAELPSFQDDALARQARNLELIGSVSEVLGLERRVMANALRNERISDHGIADLSAAQDSWATHSESIYARADPATRQKLDKISGRSFEFGSYAVSSQRAVIRVLNARDVEDVVRQLEDGADGRAVDQIWMADAASYVQDLKDVVVDAARQLASDVDREHRDAKDQTIGWGISTGVMLALLAVLGLALIRSRGRSVDA
;
A
#
# COMPACT_ATOMS: atom_id res chain seq x y z
N MET A 1 -20.62 20.28 -15.29
CA MET A 1 -20.40 20.83 -13.93
C MET A 1 -20.06 22.30 -14.11
N ASN A 2 -20.77 23.20 -13.41
CA ASN A 2 -20.50 24.63 -13.48
C ASN A 2 -19.37 24.94 -12.49
N HIS A 3 -18.20 25.33 -13.00
CA HIS A 3 -17.04 25.74 -12.21
C HIS A 3 -17.20 27.19 -11.73
N LEU A 4 -16.78 27.44 -10.49
CA LEU A 4 -16.68 28.78 -9.88
C LEU A 4 -15.48 29.55 -10.45
N THR A 5 -15.47 29.81 -11.75
CA THR A 5 -14.45 30.66 -12.40
C THR A 5 -15.12 31.85 -13.05
N GLY A 6 -15.62 32.78 -12.22
CA GLY A 6 -16.04 34.06 -12.72
C GLY A 6 -16.85 34.88 -11.74
N GLN A 7 -16.19 35.75 -10.99
CA GLN A 7 -16.59 37.14 -10.77
C GLN A 7 -15.39 38.00 -10.34
N GLY A 8 -15.22 39.14 -11.01
CA GLY A 8 -14.56 40.34 -10.47
C GLY A 8 -13.04 40.34 -10.43
N GLY A 9 -12.42 41.07 -11.37
CA GLY A 9 -10.99 41.37 -11.34
C GLY A 9 -10.61 42.21 -10.11
N LEU A 10 -10.26 41.54 -9.01
CA LEU A 10 -9.40 42.12 -7.99
C LEU A 10 -7.96 42.02 -8.49
N ALA A 11 -7.31 43.17 -8.69
CA ALA A 11 -5.86 43.21 -8.90
C ALA A 11 -5.19 42.60 -7.65
N LEU A 12 -4.55 41.44 -7.80
CA LEU A 12 -3.88 40.74 -6.71
C LEU A 12 -2.59 41.49 -6.33
N SER A 13 -2.22 41.44 -5.05
CA SER A 13 -0.95 41.99 -4.56
C SER A 13 0.30 41.23 -5.05
N GLY A 14 0.15 40.31 -6.01
CA GLY A 14 1.24 39.52 -6.59
C GLY A 14 1.84 38.45 -5.66
N ARG A 15 1.19 38.11 -4.54
CA ARG A 15 1.63 37.06 -3.60
C ARG A 15 0.50 36.07 -3.34
N ASN A 16 0.78 34.77 -3.47
CA ASN A 16 -0.13 33.68 -3.11
C ASN A 16 0.39 32.92 -1.87
N LEU A 17 -0.39 31.97 -1.38
CA LEU A 17 -0.05 31.20 -0.19
C LEU A 17 1.16 30.28 -0.41
N ALA A 18 1.41 29.82 -1.64
CA ALA A 18 2.61 29.06 -2.00
C ALA A 18 3.89 29.91 -1.84
N ASP A 19 3.85 31.17 -2.32
CA ASP A 19 4.95 32.12 -2.16
C ASP A 19 5.25 32.35 -0.67
N ARG A 20 4.21 32.45 0.16
CA ARG A 20 4.37 32.65 1.61
C ARG A 20 5.00 31.43 2.28
N LEU A 21 4.52 30.23 1.98
CA LEU A 21 5.07 28.98 2.52
C LEU A 21 6.53 28.75 2.13
N ALA A 22 6.93 29.14 0.91
CA ALA A 22 8.32 29.06 0.47
C ALA A 22 9.29 29.91 1.33
N HIS A 23 8.80 31.00 1.95
CA HIS A 23 9.62 31.88 2.79
C HIS A 23 9.53 31.54 4.29
N GLU A 24 8.33 31.20 4.79
CA GLU A 24 8.07 31.02 6.22
C GLU A 24 8.13 29.55 6.68
N ASN A 25 8.20 28.59 5.73
CA ASN A 25 8.15 27.15 5.94
C ASN A 25 6.83 26.64 6.54
N ARG A 26 6.36 27.20 7.67
CA ARG A 26 5.05 26.92 8.30
C ARG A 26 4.49 28.17 9.00
N LEU A 27 3.19 28.20 9.25
CA LEU A 27 2.51 29.28 9.98
C LEU A 27 2.20 28.90 11.42
N SER A 28 1.88 29.90 12.25
CA SER A 28 1.33 29.64 13.58
C SER A 28 -0.06 29.00 13.47
N SER A 29 -0.46 28.24 14.48
CA SER A 29 -1.74 27.53 14.47
C SER A 29 -2.95 28.45 14.39
N ASP A 30 -2.87 29.62 15.05
CA ASP A 30 -3.93 30.62 15.03
C ASP A 30 -4.06 31.27 13.64
N GLU A 31 -2.93 31.59 12.99
CA GLU A 31 -2.93 32.12 11.63
C GLU A 31 -3.42 31.09 10.61
N ALA A 32 -2.97 29.83 10.73
CA ALA A 32 -3.42 28.75 9.85
C ALA A 32 -4.93 28.52 9.98
N ALA A 33 -5.46 28.54 11.22
CA ALA A 33 -6.88 28.39 11.48
C ALA A 33 -7.70 29.56 10.89
N ASP A 34 -7.25 30.81 11.03
CA ASP A 34 -7.93 31.98 10.47
C ASP A 34 -7.96 31.95 8.93
N ILE A 35 -6.84 31.59 8.30
CA ILE A 35 -6.73 31.42 6.84
C ILE A 35 -7.74 30.37 6.35
N VAL A 36 -7.77 29.20 6.98
CA VAL A 36 -8.64 28.10 6.56
C VAL A 36 -10.12 28.41 6.84
N ALA A 37 -10.43 29.09 7.94
CA ALA A 37 -11.78 29.56 8.23
C ALA A 37 -12.27 30.59 7.18
N GLN A 38 -11.42 31.51 6.76
CA GLN A 38 -11.73 32.44 5.66
C GLN A 38 -12.05 31.69 4.35
N ILE A 39 -11.23 30.71 3.97
CA ILE A 39 -11.45 29.93 2.74
C ILE A 39 -12.75 29.11 2.84
N ALA A 40 -12.99 28.47 3.98
CA ALA A 40 -14.21 27.70 4.22
C ALA A 40 -15.47 28.59 4.09
N ARG A 41 -15.43 29.84 4.58
CA ARG A 41 -16.52 30.82 4.38
C ARG A 41 -16.72 31.20 2.92
N ILE A 42 -15.65 31.32 2.14
CA ILE A 42 -15.73 31.59 0.69
C ILE A 42 -16.40 30.42 -0.05
N LEU A 43 -16.08 29.18 0.33
CA LEU A 43 -16.63 27.98 -0.30
C LEU A 43 -18.11 27.73 0.06
N ALA A 44 -18.54 28.04 1.28
CA ALA A 44 -19.84 27.64 1.80
C ALA A 44 -21.06 28.08 0.94
N PRO A 45 -21.16 29.33 0.45
CA PRO A 45 -22.26 29.73 -0.44
C PRO A 45 -22.25 28.99 -1.79
N GLY A 46 -21.06 28.75 -2.35
CA GLY A 46 -20.90 28.01 -3.61
C GLY A 46 -21.29 26.55 -3.46
N HIS A 47 -20.88 25.92 -2.37
CA HIS A 47 -21.27 24.56 -2.00
C HIS A 47 -22.78 24.46 -1.77
N ALA A 48 -23.41 25.43 -1.08
CA ALA A 48 -24.87 25.46 -0.92
C ALA A 48 -25.62 25.54 -2.27
N ALA A 49 -25.01 26.13 -3.29
CA ALA A 49 -25.53 26.20 -4.66
C ALA A 49 -25.13 25.00 -5.55
N GLY A 50 -24.48 23.96 -5.01
CA GLY A 50 -24.07 22.78 -5.77
C GLY A 50 -22.79 22.96 -6.60
N GLN A 51 -22.05 24.05 -6.41
CA GLN A 51 -20.84 24.37 -7.15
C GLN A 51 -19.60 23.81 -6.44
N VAL A 52 -18.57 23.47 -7.21
CA VAL A 52 -17.31 22.89 -6.73
C VAL A 52 -16.17 23.71 -7.33
N HIS A 53 -15.16 24.03 -6.54
CA HIS A 53 -13.96 24.72 -7.01
C HIS A 53 -13.08 23.76 -7.82
N GLY A 54 -12.68 22.63 -7.21
CA GLY A 54 -11.99 21.51 -7.84
C GLY A 54 -10.47 21.64 -7.93
N ASP A 55 -9.88 22.69 -7.39
CA ASP A 55 -8.42 22.96 -7.39
C ASP A 55 -8.03 23.88 -6.22
N ILE A 56 -8.22 23.43 -4.98
CA ILE A 56 -7.85 24.18 -3.78
C ILE A 56 -6.43 23.78 -3.38
N ARG A 57 -5.46 24.69 -3.56
CA ARG A 57 -4.02 24.49 -3.29
C ARG A 57 -3.38 25.82 -2.94
N PRO A 58 -2.17 25.86 -2.34
CA PRO A 58 -1.54 27.13 -1.98
C PRO A 58 -1.38 28.11 -3.15
N ALA A 59 -1.16 27.60 -4.36
CA ALA A 59 -1.04 28.40 -5.58
C ALA A 59 -2.37 29.04 -6.05
N THR A 60 -3.52 28.51 -5.63
CA THR A 60 -4.86 29.04 -5.97
C THR A 60 -5.46 29.92 -4.86
N ILE A 61 -4.71 30.17 -3.78
CA ILE A 61 -5.11 31.00 -2.64
C ILE A 61 -4.28 32.28 -2.67
N GLY A 62 -4.91 33.39 -3.04
CA GLY A 62 -4.27 34.71 -3.17
C GLY A 62 -4.66 35.69 -2.06
N TYR A 63 -3.87 36.76 -1.92
CA TYR A 63 -4.19 37.91 -1.08
C TYR A 63 -4.71 39.08 -1.92
N ALA A 64 -5.89 39.58 -1.56
CA ALA A 64 -6.45 40.82 -2.08
C ALA A 64 -5.64 42.05 -1.58
N PRO A 65 -5.73 43.22 -2.23
CA PRO A 65 -5.02 44.42 -1.81
C PRO A 65 -5.35 44.91 -0.40
N ASP A 66 -6.53 44.56 0.11
CA ASP A 66 -6.98 44.85 1.47
C ASP A 66 -6.53 43.80 2.51
N GLY A 67 -5.71 42.82 2.08
CA GLY A 67 -5.16 41.75 2.91
C GLY A 67 -6.07 40.53 3.08
N ARG A 68 -7.28 40.53 2.52
CA ARG A 68 -8.22 39.40 2.63
C ARG A 68 -7.84 38.25 1.69
N ILE A 69 -8.27 37.04 2.03
CA ILE A 69 -8.08 35.87 1.18
C ILE A 69 -9.08 35.88 0.00
N ALA A 70 -8.58 35.50 -1.17
CA ALA A 70 -9.37 35.22 -2.36
C ALA A 70 -8.94 33.90 -3.00
N LEU A 71 -9.91 33.11 -3.48
CA LEU A 71 -9.64 31.96 -4.35
C LEU A 71 -9.50 32.44 -5.79
N VAL A 72 -8.41 32.06 -6.45
CA VAL A 72 -8.04 32.53 -7.78
C VAL A 72 -7.69 31.36 -8.69
N GLY A 73 -7.89 31.54 -10.00
CA GLY A 73 -7.40 30.59 -10.98
C GLY A 73 -5.87 30.69 -11.10
N ALA A 74 -5.18 29.56 -10.96
CA ALA A 74 -3.74 29.42 -11.22
C ALA A 74 -3.49 28.77 -12.60
N PRO A 75 -2.25 28.86 -13.15
CA PRO A 75 -1.85 28.01 -14.27
C PRO A 75 -2.08 26.53 -13.95
N ALA A 76 -2.30 25.71 -14.98
CA ALA A 76 -2.44 24.26 -14.79
C ALA A 76 -1.23 23.70 -14.01
N PRO A 77 -1.44 22.80 -13.03
CA PRO A 77 -0.37 22.21 -12.23
C PRO A 77 0.69 21.56 -13.11
N ARG A 78 1.97 21.75 -12.76
CA ARG A 78 3.10 21.08 -13.42
C ARG A 78 3.65 19.99 -12.51
N GLY A 79 4.26 18.94 -13.09
CA GLY A 79 5.06 17.95 -12.33
C GLY A 79 4.41 17.40 -11.04
N GLY A 80 3.12 17.03 -11.07
CA GLY A 80 2.47 16.44 -9.90
C GLY A 80 2.14 17.39 -8.74
N GLU A 81 2.34 18.71 -8.87
CA GLU A 81 2.07 19.73 -7.84
C GLU A 81 0.65 19.70 -7.25
N ALA A 82 -0.31 19.12 -7.97
CA ALA A 82 -1.68 19.00 -7.49
C ALA A 82 -1.92 17.76 -6.64
N LEU A 83 -1.10 16.70 -6.81
CA LEU A 83 -1.31 15.38 -6.21
C LEU A 83 -1.43 15.42 -4.68
N PRO A 84 -0.64 16.20 -3.92
CA PRO A 84 -0.74 16.22 -2.45
C PRO A 84 -2.06 16.78 -1.91
N TYR A 85 -2.84 17.47 -2.75
CA TYR A 85 -4.10 18.11 -2.37
C TYR A 85 -5.30 17.44 -3.04
N MET A 86 -5.08 16.52 -3.99
CA MET A 86 -6.16 15.77 -4.61
C MET A 86 -6.78 14.82 -3.60
N SER A 87 -8.10 14.83 -3.50
CA SER A 87 -8.81 13.85 -2.71
C SER A 87 -8.72 12.44 -3.32
N PRO A 88 -8.90 11.36 -2.54
CA PRO A 88 -8.86 9.99 -3.06
C PRO A 88 -9.82 9.78 -4.24
N GLU A 89 -11.01 10.38 -4.21
CA GLU A 89 -11.96 10.29 -5.31
C GLU A 89 -11.54 11.08 -6.57
N GLN A 90 -10.68 12.10 -6.44
CA GLN A 90 -10.08 12.80 -7.59
C GLN A 90 -8.98 11.95 -8.23
N ILE A 91 -8.15 11.29 -7.41
CA ILE A 91 -7.10 10.37 -7.87
C ILE A 91 -7.72 9.16 -8.58
N ASP A 92 -8.76 8.58 -7.98
CA ASP A 92 -9.50 7.42 -8.51
C ASP A 92 -10.44 7.76 -9.68
N ARG A 93 -10.44 9.02 -10.16
CA ARG A 93 -11.32 9.53 -11.23
C ARG A 93 -12.82 9.27 -11.00
N ARG A 94 -13.24 9.23 -9.74
CA ARG A 94 -14.66 9.11 -9.34
C ARG A 94 -15.34 10.48 -9.41
N ARG A 95 -16.64 10.53 -9.07
CA ARG A 95 -17.44 11.77 -9.13
C ARG A 95 -16.95 12.78 -8.08
N ILE A 96 -16.26 13.83 -8.55
CA ILE A 96 -15.80 14.96 -7.73
C ILE A 96 -17.00 15.75 -7.21
N GLY A 97 -16.96 16.14 -5.93
CA GLY A 97 -18.03 16.88 -5.26
C GLY A 97 -17.48 17.90 -4.28
N GLN A 98 -18.38 18.55 -3.53
CA GLN A 98 -18.00 19.57 -2.52
C GLN A 98 -17.05 19.01 -1.46
N ALA A 99 -17.22 17.74 -1.11
CA ALA A 99 -16.34 17.04 -0.18
C ALA A 99 -14.89 16.94 -0.69
N SER A 100 -14.65 17.00 -2.01
CA SER A 100 -13.30 16.99 -2.59
C SER A 100 -12.59 18.33 -2.33
N ASP A 101 -13.32 19.45 -2.38
CA ASP A 101 -12.79 20.77 -1.98
C ASP A 101 -12.45 20.79 -0.47
N ILE A 102 -13.24 20.12 0.37
CA ILE A 102 -12.97 20.04 1.82
C ILE A 102 -11.70 19.25 2.11
N TYR A 103 -11.47 18.14 1.39
CA TYR A 103 -10.23 17.38 1.49
C TYR A 103 -9.03 18.23 1.07
N SER A 104 -9.12 18.87 -0.09
CA SER A 104 -8.08 19.76 -0.61
C SER A 104 -7.76 20.89 0.37
N LEU A 105 -8.79 21.48 0.99
CA LEU A 105 -8.63 22.49 2.03
C LEU A 105 -7.99 21.91 3.31
N GLY A 106 -8.31 20.67 3.66
CA GLY A 106 -7.68 19.95 4.78
C GLY A 106 -6.19 19.71 4.53
N ALA A 107 -5.81 19.43 3.28
CA ALA A 107 -4.42 19.26 2.88
C ALA A 107 -3.64 20.57 2.96
N VAL A 108 -4.23 21.68 2.52
CA VAL A 108 -3.68 23.02 2.75
C VAL A 108 -3.54 23.30 4.25
N PHE A 109 -4.55 22.98 5.06
CA PHE A 109 -4.49 23.22 6.50
C PHE A 109 -3.34 22.46 7.17
N PHE A 110 -3.18 21.19 6.83
CA PHE A 110 -2.07 20.36 7.29
C PHE A 110 -0.73 20.96 6.91
N GLU A 111 -0.57 21.39 5.65
CA GLU A 111 0.68 22.01 5.18
C GLU A 111 1.01 23.30 5.94
N LEU A 112 0.01 24.16 6.19
CA LEU A 112 0.24 25.39 6.95
C LEU A 112 0.74 25.11 8.36
N LEU A 113 0.27 24.03 9.00
CA LEU A 113 0.66 23.64 10.35
C LEU A 113 2.02 22.93 10.39
N VAL A 114 2.29 22.09 9.39
CA VAL A 114 3.41 21.13 9.40
C VAL A 114 4.60 21.62 8.57
N GLY A 115 4.36 22.48 7.59
CA GLY A 115 5.32 23.02 6.63
C GLY A 115 5.61 22.13 5.42
N ARG A 116 4.82 21.07 5.24
CA ARG A 116 4.83 20.18 4.06
C ARG A 116 3.43 19.60 3.86
N PRO A 117 2.97 19.37 2.62
CA PRO A 117 1.63 18.88 2.35
C PRO A 117 1.45 17.43 2.83
N PRO A 118 0.20 16.96 3.02
CA PRO A 118 -0.02 15.55 3.32
C PRO A 118 0.32 14.70 2.10
N TYR A 119 0.88 13.52 2.36
CA TYR A 119 1.16 12.53 1.32
C TYR A 119 -0.16 12.03 0.71
N ALA A 120 -0.17 11.80 -0.61
CA ALA A 120 -1.30 11.16 -1.26
C ALA A 120 -1.44 9.71 -0.75
N GLY A 121 -2.45 9.44 0.08
CA GLY A 121 -2.76 8.09 0.58
C GLY A 121 -2.43 7.79 2.06
N LEU A 122 -2.35 8.81 2.92
CA LEU A 122 -2.29 8.57 4.37
C LEU A 122 -3.68 8.32 4.97
N GLU A 123 -3.82 7.19 5.67
CA GLU A 123 -4.94 6.87 6.54
C GLU A 123 -5.15 7.96 7.62
N PRO A 124 -6.40 8.43 7.85
CA PRO A 124 -6.72 9.57 8.74
C PRO A 124 -6.19 9.42 10.17
N GLU A 125 -6.01 8.20 10.66
CA GLU A 125 -5.59 7.91 12.04
C GLU A 125 -4.11 8.25 12.33
N ARG A 126 -3.29 8.49 11.30
CA ARG A 126 -1.87 8.85 11.46
C ARG A 126 -1.59 10.36 11.52
N VAL A 127 -2.55 11.21 11.19
CA VAL A 127 -2.40 12.67 11.28
C VAL A 127 -2.18 13.12 12.74
N GLY A 128 -2.84 12.46 13.69
CA GLY A 128 -2.71 12.79 15.13
C GLY A 128 -1.39 12.39 15.80
N ASN A 129 -0.53 11.58 15.14
CA ASN A 129 0.64 10.97 15.80
C ASN A 129 2.01 11.35 15.21
N LEU A 130 2.07 12.18 14.15
CA LEU A 130 3.34 12.40 13.44
C LEU A 130 3.93 13.81 13.51
N VAL A 131 3.16 14.85 13.85
CA VAL A 131 3.68 16.20 14.16
C VAL A 131 2.67 16.87 15.09
N THR A 132 3.13 17.66 16.06
CA THR A 132 2.29 18.33 17.08
C THR A 132 1.33 19.36 16.47
N VAL A 133 0.24 18.90 15.85
CA VAL A 133 -0.96 19.72 15.63
C VAL A 133 -1.52 20.02 17.04
N PRO A 134 -1.79 21.27 17.41
CA PRO A 134 -2.42 21.56 18.69
C PRO A 134 -3.70 20.74 18.82
N GLY A 135 -3.89 20.02 19.93
CA GLY A 135 -4.94 18.99 20.04
C GLY A 135 -6.38 19.46 19.78
N HIS A 136 -6.64 20.78 19.78
CA HIS A 136 -7.94 21.34 19.40
C HIS A 136 -8.16 21.41 17.87
N LEU A 137 -7.10 21.38 17.06
CA LEU A 137 -7.13 21.42 15.60
C LEU A 137 -6.96 20.04 14.95
N ASP A 138 -6.46 19.04 15.69
CA ASP A 138 -6.25 17.68 15.19
C ASP A 138 -7.55 17.02 14.73
N GLY A 139 -8.61 17.15 15.53
CA GLY A 139 -9.91 16.55 15.22
C GLY A 139 -10.55 17.09 13.94
N ILE A 140 -10.46 18.40 13.68
CA ILE A 140 -11.02 19.01 12.47
C ILE A 140 -10.14 18.75 11.24
N THR A 141 -8.81 18.80 11.39
CA THR A 141 -7.86 18.48 10.32
C THR A 141 -8.04 17.03 9.85
N THR A 142 -8.12 16.10 10.79
CA THR A 142 -8.38 14.67 10.52
C THR A 142 -9.74 14.46 9.85
N ALA A 143 -10.79 15.14 10.31
CA ALA A 143 -12.12 15.03 9.71
C ALA A 143 -12.17 15.55 8.26
N MET A 144 -11.44 16.63 7.95
CA MET A 144 -11.33 17.16 6.58
C MET A 144 -10.58 16.21 5.64
N LEU A 145 -9.56 15.52 6.15
CA LEU A 145 -8.73 14.56 5.41
C LEU A 145 -9.29 13.13 5.36
N ALA A 146 -10.54 12.90 5.78
CA ALA A 146 -11.12 11.55 5.77
C ALA A 146 -11.24 10.95 4.35
N ASP A 147 -10.89 9.68 4.16
CA ASP A 147 -10.96 9.04 2.84
C ASP A 147 -12.39 8.95 2.30
N ASP A 148 -13.35 8.62 3.17
CA ASP A 148 -14.76 8.61 2.83
C ASP A 148 -15.31 10.06 2.76
N PRO A 149 -15.75 10.53 1.57
CA PRO A 149 -16.28 11.88 1.39
C PRO A 149 -17.48 12.19 2.29
N ALA A 150 -18.23 11.17 2.73
CA ALA A 150 -19.41 11.34 3.58
C ALA A 150 -19.05 11.63 5.06
N LYS A 151 -17.80 11.36 5.47
CA LYS A 151 -17.30 11.64 6.82
C LYS A 151 -16.75 13.05 6.97
N ARG A 152 -16.52 13.75 5.86
CA ARG A 152 -15.95 15.11 5.85
C ARG A 152 -16.99 16.15 6.30
N PRO A 153 -16.59 17.17 7.08
CA PRO A 153 -17.48 18.26 7.47
C PRO A 153 -17.87 19.12 6.27
N ARG A 154 -18.96 19.87 6.38
CA ARG A 154 -19.28 20.91 5.39
C ARG A 154 -18.42 22.17 5.60
N ALA A 155 -18.30 23.00 4.57
CA ALA A 155 -17.53 24.24 4.64
C ALA A 155 -18.04 25.21 5.75
N ASP A 156 -19.34 25.30 5.99
CA ASP A 156 -19.93 26.08 7.08
C ASP A 156 -19.54 25.53 8.47
N GLU A 157 -19.47 24.20 8.59
CA GLU A 157 -19.05 23.52 9.82
C GLU A 157 -17.56 23.74 10.09
N VAL A 158 -16.70 23.66 9.06
CA VAL A 158 -15.26 23.95 9.19
C VAL A 158 -15.02 25.37 9.67
N ALA A 159 -15.66 26.36 9.04
CA ALA A 159 -15.53 27.77 9.43
C ALA A 159 -15.96 27.97 10.90
N THR A 160 -17.10 27.40 11.30
CA THR A 160 -17.61 27.51 12.66
C THR A 160 -16.65 26.92 13.69
N VAL A 161 -16.07 25.74 13.42
CA VAL A 161 -15.16 25.06 14.36
C VAL A 161 -13.86 25.83 14.54
N LEU A 162 -13.29 26.32 13.45
CA LEU A 162 -12.04 27.08 13.49
C LEU A 162 -12.20 28.48 14.09
N GLU A 163 -13.35 29.14 13.92
CA GLU A 163 -13.63 30.45 14.52
C GLU A 163 -14.02 30.38 16.01
N SER A 164 -14.63 29.27 16.45
CA SER A 164 -15.12 29.12 17.83
C SER A 164 -14.14 28.43 18.78
N GLY A 165 -13.15 27.70 18.27
CA GLY A 165 -12.18 26.95 19.08
C GLY A 165 -12.77 25.75 19.84
N VAL A 166 -14.02 25.36 19.56
CA VAL A 166 -14.74 24.26 20.23
C VAL A 166 -15.29 23.28 19.20
N ALA A 167 -14.90 22.01 19.31
CA ALA A 167 -15.37 20.95 18.41
C ALA A 167 -16.90 20.71 18.55
N PRO A 168 -17.65 20.43 17.47
CA PRO A 168 -19.06 20.11 17.55
C PRO A 168 -19.25 18.66 18.07
N PRO A 169 -20.30 18.39 18.87
CA PRO A 169 -20.52 17.05 19.40
C PRO A 169 -20.92 16.04 18.30
N PRO A 170 -20.51 14.76 18.41
CA PRO A 170 -20.87 13.72 17.45
C PRO A 170 -22.38 13.46 17.40
N LYS A 171 -22.92 13.28 16.19
CA LYS A 171 -24.35 12.99 15.93
C LYS A 171 -24.75 11.65 16.55
N ARG A 172 -25.67 11.68 17.52
CA ARG A 172 -26.24 10.52 18.20
C ARG A 172 -27.45 9.98 17.41
N ILE A 173 -27.35 8.74 16.92
CA ILE A 173 -28.47 8.03 16.31
C ILE A 173 -29.47 7.64 17.42
N VAL A 174 -30.69 8.19 17.35
CA VAL A 174 -31.81 7.88 18.26
C VAL A 174 -32.54 6.64 17.76
N ARG A 175 -32.61 5.58 18.58
CA ARG A 175 -33.57 4.47 18.39
C ARG A 175 -34.85 4.77 19.18
N PRO A 176 -36.06 4.63 18.61
CA PRO A 176 -37.29 4.80 19.36
C PRO A 176 -37.54 3.60 20.28
N THR A 177 -37.88 3.91 21.54
CA THR A 177 -38.37 3.00 22.57
C THR A 177 -39.90 2.98 22.61
N GLY A 178 -40.48 1.81 22.86
CA GLY A 178 -41.87 1.60 23.29
C GLY A 178 -42.37 0.23 22.82
N ARG A 179 -43.14 -0.57 23.55
CA ARG A 179 -43.81 -0.46 24.85
C ARG A 179 -44.21 -1.88 25.27
N THR A 180 -44.41 -2.08 26.57
CA THR A 180 -44.67 -3.35 27.27
C THR A 180 -46.15 -3.80 27.28
N GLY A 181 -46.36 -5.12 27.26
CA GLY A 181 -47.47 -5.85 27.94
C GLY A 181 -48.27 -6.84 27.06
N PRO A 182 -48.95 -7.89 27.61
CA PRO A 182 -48.89 -8.51 28.94
C PRO A 182 -48.45 -10.00 28.88
N ARG A 183 -48.26 -10.61 30.06
CA ARG A 183 -47.71 -11.95 30.30
C ARG A 183 -48.78 -13.06 30.30
N LEU A 184 -48.45 -14.20 29.70
CA LEU A 184 -48.99 -15.55 30.00
C LEU A 184 -47.80 -16.46 30.36
N SER A 185 -47.95 -17.33 31.36
CA SER A 185 -46.84 -18.07 32.01
C SER A 185 -46.40 -19.34 31.26
N PRO A 186 -45.09 -19.51 30.93
CA PRO A 186 -44.51 -20.77 30.50
C PRO A 186 -43.27 -21.10 31.35
N THR A 187 -43.42 -21.30 32.66
CA THR A 187 -42.29 -21.30 33.60
C THR A 187 -41.35 -22.50 33.52
N VAL A 188 -41.63 -23.51 32.69
CA VAL A 188 -40.71 -24.67 32.49
C VAL A 188 -40.18 -24.76 31.05
N LEU A 189 -40.91 -24.24 30.05
CA LEU A 189 -40.44 -24.22 28.66
C LEU A 189 -39.62 -22.97 28.34
N GLY A 190 -39.94 -21.83 28.98
CA GLY A 190 -39.22 -20.57 28.79
C GLY A 190 -37.81 -20.58 29.38
N VAL A 191 -37.60 -21.22 30.53
CA VAL A 191 -36.27 -21.28 31.18
C VAL A 191 -35.31 -22.17 30.40
N LEU A 192 -35.80 -23.27 29.80
CA LEU A 192 -34.98 -24.13 28.93
C LEU A 192 -34.66 -23.44 27.59
N MET A 193 -35.62 -22.74 26.98
CA MET A 193 -35.41 -21.98 25.75
C MET A 193 -34.47 -20.77 25.92
N ILE A 194 -34.48 -20.11 27.09
CA ILE A 194 -33.58 -18.98 27.41
C ILE A 194 -32.13 -19.41 27.55
N LEU A 195 -31.83 -20.69 27.82
CA LEU A 195 -30.45 -21.21 27.91
C LEU A 195 -30.01 -21.95 26.64
N VAL A 196 -30.91 -22.70 26.02
CA VAL A 196 -30.60 -23.51 24.82
C VAL A 196 -30.49 -22.64 23.57
N VAL A 197 -31.34 -21.62 23.41
CA VAL A 197 -31.35 -20.78 22.20
C VAL A 197 -30.11 -19.88 22.12
N PRO A 198 -29.65 -19.20 23.19
CA PRO A 198 -28.37 -18.52 23.16
C PRO A 198 -27.22 -19.49 22.96
N GLY A 199 -27.22 -20.69 23.56
CA GLY A 199 -26.16 -21.69 23.34
C GLY A 199 -26.07 -22.20 21.90
N LEU A 200 -27.22 -22.47 21.25
CA LEU A 200 -27.28 -22.88 19.84
C LEU A 200 -26.97 -21.74 18.87
N ILE A 201 -27.39 -20.51 19.20
CA ILE A 201 -27.06 -19.32 18.40
C ILE A 201 -25.57 -18.97 18.58
N PHE A 202 -25.02 -18.93 19.79
CA PHE A 202 -23.61 -18.59 20.01
C PHE A 202 -22.67 -19.70 19.51
N GLY A 203 -23.00 -20.97 19.79
CA GLY A 203 -22.24 -22.13 19.31
C GLY A 203 -22.33 -22.31 17.80
N GLY A 204 -23.53 -22.21 17.22
CA GLY A 204 -23.74 -22.33 15.77
C GLY A 204 -23.20 -21.14 14.98
N TRP A 205 -23.28 -19.92 15.51
CA TRP A 205 -22.74 -18.72 14.86
C TRP A 205 -21.21 -18.65 14.98
N GLY A 206 -20.65 -19.17 16.09
CA GLY A 206 -19.21 -19.37 16.27
C GLY A 206 -18.64 -20.40 15.31
N THR A 207 -19.27 -21.57 15.17
CA THR A 207 -18.79 -22.62 14.25
C THR A 207 -18.95 -22.24 12.77
N LEU A 208 -20.05 -21.58 12.38
CA LEU A 208 -20.24 -21.14 10.99
C LEU A 208 -19.25 -20.03 10.59
N ARG A 209 -19.00 -19.03 11.45
CA ARG A 209 -17.96 -18.01 11.16
C ARG A 209 -16.54 -18.53 11.25
N ALA A 210 -16.27 -19.49 12.13
CA ALA A 210 -14.96 -20.12 12.24
C ALA A 210 -14.64 -20.97 11.01
N GLY A 211 -15.64 -21.67 10.45
CA GLY A 211 -15.51 -22.45 9.21
C GLY A 211 -15.05 -21.61 8.01
N ASP A 212 -15.68 -20.44 7.79
CA ASP A 212 -15.30 -19.52 6.71
C ASP A 212 -13.89 -18.92 6.88
N ARG A 213 -13.43 -18.71 8.12
CA ARG A 213 -12.07 -18.24 8.41
C ARG A 213 -11.04 -19.36 8.17
N THR A 214 -11.33 -20.59 8.58
CA THR A 214 -10.43 -21.72 8.35
C THR A 214 -10.27 -22.06 6.87
N SER A 215 -11.30 -21.87 6.03
CA SER A 215 -11.22 -22.15 4.60
C SER A 215 -10.41 -21.10 3.83
N THR A 216 -10.62 -19.81 4.11
CA THR A 216 -9.88 -18.71 3.46
C THR A 216 -8.41 -18.65 3.85
N ILE A 217 -8.08 -18.87 5.13
CA ILE A 217 -6.68 -18.97 5.57
C ILE A 217 -6.06 -20.30 5.11
N GLY A 218 -6.84 -21.38 5.05
CA GLY A 218 -6.39 -22.68 4.55
C GLY A 218 -5.94 -22.65 3.08
N SER A 219 -6.60 -21.85 2.23
CA SER A 219 -6.16 -21.62 0.84
C SER A 219 -4.92 -20.72 0.72
N ALA A 220 -4.61 -19.92 1.74
CA ALA A 220 -3.47 -18.99 1.72
C ALA A 220 -2.13 -19.69 2.02
N GLY A 221 -2.15 -20.75 2.83
CA GLY A 221 -0.95 -21.46 3.31
C GLY A 221 -0.03 -21.94 2.18
N PRO A 222 -0.52 -22.80 1.25
CA PRO A 222 0.31 -23.33 0.16
C PRO A 222 0.95 -22.25 -0.71
N LEU A 223 0.22 -21.15 -0.94
CA LEU A 223 0.73 -20.01 -1.70
C LEU A 223 1.79 -19.24 -0.90
N ALA A 224 1.53 -18.94 0.36
CA ALA A 224 2.45 -18.21 1.22
C ALA A 224 3.76 -18.96 1.42
N ASP A 225 3.71 -20.30 1.51
CA ASP A 225 4.89 -21.16 1.69
C ASP A 225 5.87 -21.08 0.52
N ILE A 226 5.39 -20.97 -0.72
CA ILE A 226 6.26 -20.87 -1.91
C ILE A 226 6.72 -19.47 -2.26
N LEU A 227 6.11 -18.41 -1.70
CA LEU A 227 6.49 -17.04 -2.03
C LEU A 227 7.99 -16.77 -1.81
N PRO A 228 8.64 -17.18 -0.71
CA PRO A 228 10.07 -16.94 -0.51
C PRO A 228 10.94 -17.47 -1.65
N SER A 229 10.72 -18.72 -2.07
CA SER A 229 11.48 -19.36 -3.14
C SER A 229 11.09 -18.79 -4.51
N SER A 230 9.82 -18.45 -4.72
CA SER A 230 9.35 -17.73 -5.92
C SER A 230 10.02 -16.37 -6.08
N PHE A 231 10.08 -15.55 -5.04
CA PHE A 231 10.75 -14.25 -5.06
C PHE A 231 12.24 -14.40 -5.34
N GLN A 232 12.91 -15.31 -4.63
CA GLN A 232 14.33 -15.58 -4.83
C GLN A 232 14.63 -15.94 -6.30
N LEU A 233 13.87 -16.89 -6.84
CA LEU A 233 14.03 -17.34 -8.22
C LEU A 233 13.70 -16.22 -9.22
N ALA A 234 12.62 -15.47 -9.00
CA ALA A 234 12.22 -14.35 -9.88
C ALA A 234 13.30 -13.28 -9.97
N PHE A 235 13.92 -12.91 -8.84
CA PHE A 235 15.03 -11.97 -8.83
C PHE A 235 16.24 -12.52 -9.58
N ASP A 236 16.63 -13.77 -9.35
CA ASP A 236 17.81 -14.36 -10.00
C ASP A 236 17.60 -14.49 -11.53
N LEU A 237 16.40 -14.90 -11.97
CA LEU A 237 16.03 -14.94 -13.39
C LEU A 237 15.92 -13.55 -14.03
N SER A 238 15.53 -12.52 -13.27
CA SER A 238 15.51 -11.14 -13.77
C SER A 238 16.92 -10.64 -14.10
N ILE A 239 17.93 -11.05 -13.32
CA ILE A 239 19.34 -10.74 -13.58
C ILE A 239 19.81 -11.43 -14.85
N GLU A 240 19.46 -12.71 -15.03
CA GLU A 240 19.82 -13.43 -16.26
C GLU A 240 19.22 -12.80 -17.51
N ARG A 241 17.94 -12.45 -17.44
CA ARG A 241 17.22 -11.77 -18.51
C ARG A 241 17.89 -10.45 -18.88
N ASP A 242 18.28 -9.66 -17.89
CA ASP A 242 18.90 -8.35 -18.11
C ASP A 242 20.33 -8.49 -18.66
N ALA A 243 21.08 -9.50 -18.22
CA ALA A 243 22.38 -9.85 -18.78
C ALA A 243 22.26 -10.26 -20.26
N LEU A 244 21.25 -11.07 -20.60
CA LEU A 244 20.98 -11.46 -21.98
C LEU A 244 20.66 -10.27 -22.90
N ARG A 245 20.00 -9.23 -22.39
CA ARG A 245 19.67 -8.00 -23.14
C ARG A 245 20.85 -7.06 -23.33
N THR A 246 21.84 -7.14 -22.44
CA THR A 246 23.02 -6.24 -22.42
C THR A 246 24.29 -6.91 -22.92
N ASP A 247 24.19 -8.18 -23.32
CA ASP A 247 25.30 -9.09 -23.62
C ASP A 247 26.34 -9.14 -22.49
N ALA A 248 25.89 -8.97 -21.24
CA ALA A 248 26.75 -9.07 -20.08
C ALA A 248 27.09 -10.54 -19.80
N ALA A 249 28.34 -10.80 -19.42
CA ALA A 249 28.79 -12.13 -19.04
C ALA A 249 28.25 -12.49 -17.65
N LEU A 250 27.69 -13.70 -17.53
CA LEU A 250 27.35 -14.32 -16.26
C LEU A 250 28.37 -15.42 -15.97
N THR A 251 28.61 -15.68 -14.68
CA THR A 251 29.47 -16.79 -14.27
C THR A 251 28.74 -18.11 -14.44
N GLU A 252 29.48 -19.18 -14.76
CA GLU A 252 28.92 -20.53 -14.83
C GLU A 252 28.31 -20.95 -13.48
N ASP A 253 28.95 -20.57 -12.37
CA ASP A 253 28.43 -20.82 -11.02
C ASP A 253 27.06 -20.19 -10.79
N PHE A 254 26.82 -18.97 -11.29
CA PHE A 254 25.52 -18.30 -11.16
C PHE A 254 24.44 -19.05 -11.94
N LEU A 255 24.75 -19.49 -13.16
CA LEU A 255 23.83 -20.26 -14.00
C LEU A 255 23.47 -21.62 -13.37
N GLN A 256 24.45 -22.28 -12.75
CA GLN A 256 24.20 -23.52 -11.99
C GLN A 256 23.38 -23.31 -10.71
N ILE A 257 23.48 -22.14 -10.09
CA ILE A 257 22.64 -21.78 -8.93
C ILE A 257 21.19 -21.63 -9.37
N THR A 258 20.94 -20.96 -10.50
CA THR A 258 19.57 -20.74 -10.97
C THR A 258 18.95 -22.01 -11.55
N ASP A 259 19.71 -22.87 -12.23
CA ASP A 259 19.23 -24.20 -12.66
C ASP A 259 18.74 -25.01 -11.44
N ARG A 260 19.55 -25.09 -10.38
CA ARG A 260 19.16 -25.77 -9.13
C ARG A 260 17.97 -25.10 -8.45
N SER A 261 17.86 -23.77 -8.53
CA SER A 261 16.74 -23.04 -7.94
C SER A 261 15.43 -23.30 -8.70
N ILE A 262 15.49 -23.47 -10.02
CA ILE A 262 14.35 -23.91 -10.84
C ILE A 262 13.92 -25.32 -10.41
N GLU A 263 14.86 -26.28 -10.36
CA GLU A 263 14.57 -27.67 -9.97
C GLU A 263 13.95 -27.74 -8.56
N ALA A 264 14.53 -27.02 -7.60
CA ALA A 264 14.03 -26.97 -6.23
C ALA A 264 12.63 -26.35 -6.14
N TRP A 265 12.39 -25.26 -6.86
CA TRP A 265 11.09 -24.61 -6.87
C TRP A 265 10.00 -25.48 -7.53
N THR A 266 10.33 -26.15 -8.64
CA THR A 266 9.39 -27.08 -9.29
C THR A 266 9.04 -28.25 -8.37
N ALA A 267 10.02 -28.83 -7.69
CA ALA A 267 9.77 -29.89 -6.71
C ALA A 267 8.90 -29.42 -5.54
N GLU A 268 9.14 -28.20 -5.03
CA GLU A 268 8.33 -27.59 -3.98
C GLU A 268 6.87 -27.43 -4.42
N VAL A 269 6.62 -27.02 -5.66
CA VAL A 269 5.27 -26.90 -6.24
C VAL A 269 4.56 -28.25 -6.38
N GLU A 270 5.28 -29.31 -6.73
CA GLU A 270 4.72 -30.66 -6.85
C GLU A 270 4.23 -31.20 -5.50
N ASP A 271 4.90 -30.82 -4.41
CA ASP A 271 4.56 -31.23 -3.04
C ASP A 271 3.43 -30.39 -2.40
N LEU A 272 2.93 -29.33 -3.06
CA LEU A 272 1.87 -28.48 -2.51
C LEU A 272 0.48 -29.10 -2.55
N GLU A 273 -0.23 -28.98 -1.42
CA GLU A 273 -1.64 -29.36 -1.30
C GLU A 273 -2.57 -28.17 -1.60
N PHE A 274 -3.04 -28.04 -2.84
CA PHE A 274 -3.91 -26.92 -3.27
C PHE A 274 -5.38 -27.01 -2.78
N GLY A 275 -5.77 -28.06 -2.07
CA GLY A 275 -7.16 -28.30 -1.66
C GLY A 275 -8.13 -28.25 -2.85
N ASP A 276 -9.21 -27.47 -2.73
CA ASP A 276 -10.23 -27.30 -3.76
C ASP A 276 -9.91 -26.19 -4.79
N ASP A 277 -8.78 -25.47 -4.64
CA ASP A 277 -8.43 -24.35 -5.53
C ASP A 277 -7.73 -24.80 -6.84
N GLN A 278 -8.56 -25.28 -7.77
CA GLN A 278 -8.14 -25.65 -9.12
C GLN A 278 -7.66 -24.45 -9.97
N GLY A 279 -7.96 -23.21 -9.55
CA GLY A 279 -7.50 -22.01 -10.22
C GLY A 279 -6.03 -21.75 -9.93
N LEU A 280 -5.69 -21.75 -8.64
CA LEU A 280 -4.34 -21.59 -8.14
C LEU A 280 -3.41 -22.69 -8.67
N ARG A 281 -3.82 -23.96 -8.58
CA ARG A 281 -3.05 -25.09 -9.12
C ARG A 281 -2.64 -24.87 -10.58
N ARG A 282 -3.60 -24.49 -11.44
CA ARG A 282 -3.33 -24.23 -12.88
C ARG A 282 -2.43 -23.02 -13.11
N ARG A 283 -2.39 -22.04 -12.20
CA ARG A 283 -1.47 -20.90 -12.30
C ARG A 283 -0.05 -21.32 -11.95
N THR A 284 0.13 -22.01 -10.82
CA THR A 284 1.45 -22.49 -10.38
C THR A 284 2.04 -23.50 -11.37
N GLU A 285 1.23 -24.43 -11.90
CA GLU A 285 1.63 -25.38 -12.96
C GLU A 285 2.04 -24.66 -14.26
N ARG A 286 1.38 -23.54 -14.61
CA ARG A 286 1.79 -22.72 -15.77
C ARG A 286 3.13 -22.06 -15.56
N SER A 287 3.41 -21.56 -14.36
CA SER A 287 4.72 -21.00 -14.02
C SER A 287 5.80 -22.08 -14.05
N ALA A 288 5.55 -23.27 -13.50
CA ALA A 288 6.46 -24.41 -13.58
C ALA A 288 6.77 -24.81 -15.03
N ALA A 289 5.74 -24.96 -15.88
CA ALA A 289 5.91 -25.28 -17.29
C ALA A 289 6.66 -24.19 -18.07
N ALA A 290 6.55 -22.92 -17.66
CA ALA A 290 7.34 -21.83 -18.24
C ALA A 290 8.82 -21.93 -17.85
N LEU A 291 9.11 -22.29 -16.59
CA LEU A 291 10.47 -22.48 -16.08
C LEU A 291 11.18 -23.67 -16.71
N GLU A 292 10.51 -24.80 -16.90
CA GLU A 292 11.09 -25.97 -17.59
C GLU A 292 11.63 -25.61 -18.97
N ARG A 293 10.88 -24.80 -19.73
CA ARG A 293 11.28 -24.32 -21.07
C ARG A 293 12.48 -23.37 -21.05
N LEU A 294 12.82 -22.77 -19.90
CA LEU A 294 14.00 -21.90 -19.80
C LEU A 294 15.30 -22.69 -19.96
N SER A 295 15.34 -23.94 -19.49
CA SER A 295 16.53 -24.78 -19.62
C SER A 295 16.91 -25.00 -21.09
N ASP A 296 15.92 -25.34 -21.93
CA ASP A 296 16.09 -25.53 -23.37
C ASP A 296 16.48 -24.25 -24.09
N ILE A 297 15.85 -23.11 -23.75
CA ILE A 297 16.13 -21.83 -24.43
C ILE A 297 17.48 -21.23 -24.03
N ARG A 298 18.00 -21.52 -22.82
CA ARG A 298 19.35 -21.11 -22.39
C ARG A 298 20.42 -21.68 -23.32
N ALA A 299 20.31 -22.97 -23.66
CA ALA A 299 21.24 -23.60 -24.58
C ALA A 299 21.17 -22.95 -25.98
N ALA A 300 19.96 -22.64 -26.47
CA ALA A 300 19.75 -21.97 -27.75
C ALA A 300 20.24 -20.51 -27.76
N ALA A 301 20.04 -19.76 -26.67
CA ALA A 301 20.49 -18.38 -26.54
C ALA A 301 22.03 -18.26 -26.51
N ARG A 302 22.72 -19.24 -25.89
CA ARG A 302 24.19 -19.35 -25.90
C ARG A 302 24.75 -19.62 -27.31
N ALA A 303 23.99 -20.27 -28.18
CA ALA A 303 24.39 -20.52 -29.57
C ALA A 303 24.39 -19.25 -30.45
N GLY A 304 23.88 -18.12 -29.95
CA GLY A 304 24.14 -16.80 -30.51
C GLY A 304 23.19 -16.32 -31.63
N ASP A 305 22.13 -17.06 -31.96
CA ASP A 305 21.12 -16.57 -32.91
C ASP A 305 20.24 -15.47 -32.27
N ARG A 306 20.08 -14.34 -32.97
CA ARG A 306 19.28 -13.19 -32.55
C ARG A 306 17.82 -13.59 -32.29
N THR A 307 17.27 -14.50 -33.10
CA THR A 307 15.90 -15.01 -32.94
C THR A 307 15.77 -15.79 -31.64
N GLY A 308 16.73 -16.67 -31.36
CA GLY A 308 16.81 -17.43 -30.10
C GLY A 308 16.95 -16.53 -28.87
N LYS A 309 17.78 -15.47 -28.95
CA LYS A 309 17.91 -14.48 -27.86
C LYS A 309 16.60 -13.74 -27.58
N MET A 310 15.89 -13.29 -28.62
CA MET A 310 14.60 -12.60 -28.43
C MET A 310 13.54 -13.52 -27.81
N ALA A 311 13.44 -14.76 -28.28
CA ALA A 311 12.54 -15.76 -27.70
C ALA A 311 12.89 -16.08 -26.24
N ALA A 312 14.19 -16.17 -25.92
CA ALA A 312 14.64 -16.36 -24.54
C ALA A 312 14.25 -15.18 -23.64
N VAL A 313 14.46 -13.94 -24.09
CA VAL A 313 14.06 -12.74 -23.34
C VAL A 313 12.56 -12.73 -23.03
N GLU A 314 11.73 -13.12 -23.98
CA GLU A 314 10.28 -13.22 -23.79
C GLU A 314 9.92 -14.29 -22.77
N LEU A 315 10.49 -15.50 -22.88
CA LEU A 315 10.28 -16.58 -21.92
C LEU A 315 10.71 -16.19 -20.50
N TYR A 316 11.89 -15.57 -20.34
CA TYR A 316 12.33 -15.05 -19.05
C TYR A 316 11.35 -14.02 -18.49
N THR A 317 10.86 -13.10 -19.32
CA THR A 317 9.92 -12.07 -18.88
C THR A 317 8.63 -12.71 -18.37
N ASN A 318 8.10 -13.69 -19.09
CA ASN A 318 6.89 -14.40 -18.69
C ASN A 318 7.09 -15.22 -17.42
N ALA A 319 8.23 -15.90 -17.27
CA ALA A 319 8.54 -16.68 -16.08
C ALA A 319 8.73 -15.79 -14.84
N VAL A 320 9.48 -14.70 -14.96
CA VAL A 320 9.71 -13.74 -13.87
C VAL A 320 8.40 -13.11 -13.40
N ASN A 321 7.56 -12.65 -14.34
CA ASN A 321 6.25 -12.09 -14.01
C ASN A 321 5.35 -13.12 -13.34
N GLY A 322 5.28 -14.34 -13.90
CA GLY A 322 4.47 -15.42 -13.34
C GLY A 322 4.88 -15.86 -11.93
N LEU A 323 6.13 -15.63 -11.52
CA LEU A 323 6.60 -15.87 -10.15
C LEU A 323 6.27 -14.70 -9.21
N PHE A 324 6.48 -13.45 -9.63
CA PHE A 324 6.12 -12.28 -8.81
C PHE A 324 4.61 -12.14 -8.61
N ASP A 325 3.82 -12.45 -9.65
CA ASP A 325 2.36 -12.35 -9.63
C ASP A 325 1.69 -13.31 -8.64
N LEU A 326 2.41 -14.34 -8.15
CA LEU A 326 1.89 -15.24 -7.12
C LEU A 326 1.51 -14.50 -5.84
N ALA A 327 2.17 -13.39 -5.51
CA ALA A 327 1.79 -12.61 -4.33
C ALA A 327 0.40 -11.96 -4.48
N ALA A 328 0.01 -11.58 -5.69
CA ALA A 328 -1.31 -11.00 -5.98
C ALA A 328 -2.44 -12.04 -5.95
N GLU A 329 -2.09 -13.33 -5.90
CA GLU A 329 -3.04 -14.44 -5.76
C GLU A 329 -3.39 -14.74 -4.30
N LEU A 330 -2.73 -14.09 -3.34
CA LEU A 330 -3.07 -14.25 -1.93
C LEU A 330 -4.50 -13.76 -1.70
N PRO A 331 -5.30 -14.51 -0.91
CA PRO A 331 -6.64 -14.07 -0.58
C PRO A 331 -6.60 -12.80 0.28
N SER A 332 -7.71 -12.06 0.31
CA SER A 332 -7.83 -10.92 1.20
C SER A 332 -7.79 -11.36 2.67
N PHE A 333 -6.82 -10.86 3.43
CA PHE A 333 -6.71 -11.11 4.86
C PHE A 333 -7.65 -10.17 5.65
N GLN A 334 -8.30 -10.70 6.69
CA GLN A 334 -9.03 -9.87 7.67
C GLN A 334 -8.08 -9.14 8.62
N ASP A 335 -6.90 -9.72 8.88
CA ASP A 335 -5.85 -9.08 9.65
C ASP A 335 -5.17 -7.98 8.81
N ASP A 336 -5.22 -6.75 9.32
CA ASP A 336 -4.68 -5.59 8.61
C ASP A 336 -3.16 -5.66 8.43
N ALA A 337 -2.42 -6.35 9.32
CA ALA A 337 -0.98 -6.50 9.18
C ALA A 337 -0.62 -7.47 8.07
N LEU A 338 -1.26 -8.63 8.00
CA LEU A 338 -1.10 -9.59 6.90
C LEU A 338 -1.51 -8.97 5.56
N ALA A 339 -2.63 -8.25 5.53
CA ALA A 339 -3.10 -7.57 4.33
C ALA A 339 -2.09 -6.51 3.84
N ARG A 340 -1.42 -5.80 4.74
CA ARG A 340 -0.34 -4.86 4.39
C ARG A 340 0.91 -5.57 3.88
N GLN A 341 1.30 -6.69 4.49
CA GLN A 341 2.47 -7.48 4.07
C GLN A 341 2.26 -8.04 2.66
N ALA A 342 1.11 -8.65 2.38
CA ALA A 342 0.74 -9.17 1.06
C ALA A 342 0.79 -8.09 -0.02
N ARG A 343 0.14 -6.94 0.22
CA ARG A 343 0.16 -5.78 -0.70
C ARG A 343 1.55 -5.22 -0.95
N ASN A 344 2.49 -5.37 -0.01
CA ASN A 344 3.88 -4.96 -0.23
C ASN A 344 4.60 -5.92 -1.19
N LEU A 345 4.36 -7.22 -1.05
CA LEU A 345 4.93 -8.24 -1.93
C LEU A 345 4.41 -8.13 -3.36
N GLU A 346 3.14 -7.74 -3.54
CA GLU A 346 2.54 -7.45 -4.86
C GLU A 346 3.30 -6.38 -5.66
N LEU A 347 3.88 -5.38 -4.98
CA LEU A 347 4.61 -4.28 -5.64
C LEU A 347 6.00 -4.68 -6.15
N ILE A 348 6.56 -5.79 -5.65
CA ILE A 348 7.95 -6.15 -5.90
C ILE A 348 8.20 -6.46 -7.38
N GLY A 349 7.24 -7.06 -8.08
CA GLY A 349 7.38 -7.30 -9.53
C GLY A 349 7.62 -6.01 -10.30
N SER A 350 6.87 -4.95 -9.99
CA SER A 350 7.05 -3.63 -10.62
C SER A 350 8.40 -3.01 -10.25
N VAL A 351 8.82 -3.12 -8.98
CA VAL A 351 10.14 -2.66 -8.53
C VAL A 351 11.28 -3.35 -9.29
N SER A 352 11.20 -4.67 -9.46
CA SER A 352 12.21 -5.45 -10.17
C SER A 352 12.34 -4.99 -11.64
N GLU A 353 11.22 -4.74 -12.32
CA GLU A 353 11.21 -4.20 -13.69
C GLU A 353 11.84 -2.82 -13.79
N VAL A 354 11.51 -1.92 -12.87
CA VAL A 354 12.03 -0.56 -12.84
C VAL A 354 13.55 -0.57 -12.64
N LEU A 355 14.04 -1.30 -11.64
CA LEU A 355 15.48 -1.43 -11.38
C LEU A 355 16.20 -2.14 -12.55
N GLY A 356 15.53 -3.07 -13.24
CA GLY A 356 16.06 -3.71 -14.46
C GLY A 356 16.15 -2.76 -15.65
N LEU A 357 15.19 -1.85 -15.81
CA LEU A 357 15.27 -0.78 -16.80
C LEU A 357 16.46 0.14 -16.52
N GLU A 358 16.62 0.61 -15.28
CA GLU A 358 17.76 1.44 -14.87
C GLU A 358 19.09 0.77 -15.19
N ARG A 359 19.26 -0.51 -14.81
CA ARG A 359 20.46 -1.28 -15.11
C ARG A 359 20.78 -1.31 -16.61
N ARG A 360 19.78 -1.59 -17.45
CA ARG A 360 19.97 -1.66 -18.91
C ARG A 360 20.36 -0.32 -19.51
N VAL A 361 19.67 0.75 -19.13
CA VAL A 361 19.92 2.09 -19.69
C VAL A 361 21.25 2.63 -19.21
N MET A 362 21.55 2.54 -17.91
CA MET A 362 22.82 3.00 -17.35
C MET A 362 24.02 2.19 -17.85
N ALA A 363 23.93 0.86 -17.93
CA ALA A 363 25.02 0.04 -18.45
C ALA A 363 25.36 0.42 -19.89
N ASN A 364 24.34 0.61 -20.74
CA ASN A 364 24.52 1.06 -22.11
C ASN A 364 25.12 2.48 -22.17
N ALA A 365 24.61 3.40 -21.34
CA ALA A 365 25.05 4.78 -21.32
C ALA A 365 26.51 4.93 -20.87
N LEU A 366 26.90 4.22 -19.81
CA LEU A 366 28.27 4.21 -19.29
C LEU A 366 29.23 3.53 -20.26
N ARG A 367 28.84 2.40 -20.87
CA ARG A 367 29.68 1.69 -21.86
C ARG A 367 29.98 2.53 -23.09
N ASN A 368 29.03 3.37 -23.50
CA ASN A 368 29.17 4.22 -24.69
C ASN A 368 29.55 5.67 -24.36
N GLU A 369 29.75 5.98 -23.07
CA GLU A 369 30.02 7.32 -22.55
C GLU A 369 29.03 8.39 -23.06
N ARG A 370 27.79 7.98 -23.31
CA ARG A 370 26.73 8.86 -23.82
C ARG A 370 25.35 8.31 -23.49
N ILE A 371 24.40 9.19 -23.24
CA ILE A 371 22.98 8.83 -23.06
C ILE A 371 22.12 9.56 -24.08
N SER A 372 21.11 8.87 -24.62
CA SER A 372 20.15 9.47 -25.55
C SER A 372 19.02 10.17 -24.79
N ASP A 373 18.31 11.10 -25.44
CA ASP A 373 17.11 11.71 -24.86
C ASP A 373 16.05 10.67 -24.47
N HIS A 374 15.94 9.58 -25.24
CA HIS A 374 15.06 8.46 -24.90
C HIS A 374 15.54 7.75 -23.62
N GLY A 375 16.85 7.53 -23.47
CA GLY A 375 17.41 6.95 -22.24
C GLY A 375 17.21 7.85 -21.02
N ILE A 376 17.31 9.18 -21.17
CA ILE A 376 16.98 10.13 -20.10
C ILE A 376 15.50 10.05 -19.73
N ALA A 377 14.60 9.98 -20.71
CA ALA A 377 13.17 9.85 -20.45
C ALA A 377 12.83 8.53 -19.75
N ASP A 378 13.44 7.43 -20.18
CA ASP A 378 13.26 6.10 -19.56
C ASP A 378 13.78 6.07 -18.12
N LEU A 379 14.97 6.64 -17.84
CA LEU A 379 15.50 6.74 -16.48
C LEU A 379 14.65 7.64 -15.59
N SER A 380 14.10 8.75 -16.12
CA SER A 380 13.25 9.65 -15.35
C SER A 380 11.95 8.93 -14.95
N ALA A 381 11.29 8.26 -15.89
CA ALA A 381 10.09 7.49 -15.61
C ALA A 381 10.35 6.33 -14.66
N ALA A 382 11.51 5.68 -14.79
CA ALA A 382 11.95 4.63 -13.87
C ALA A 382 12.11 5.18 -12.45
N GLN A 383 12.83 6.30 -12.26
CA GLN A 383 13.04 6.91 -10.96
C GLN A 383 11.74 7.40 -10.30
N ASP A 384 10.82 7.99 -11.07
CA ASP A 384 9.52 8.42 -10.56
C ASP A 384 8.70 7.21 -10.06
N SER A 385 8.70 6.12 -10.84
CA SER A 385 8.05 4.87 -10.45
C SER A 385 8.74 4.26 -9.21
N TRP A 386 10.07 4.22 -9.19
CA TRP A 386 10.84 3.67 -8.08
C TRP A 386 10.58 4.45 -6.78
N ALA A 387 10.62 5.78 -6.82
CA ALA A 387 10.33 6.63 -5.68
C ALA A 387 8.94 6.32 -5.10
N THR A 388 7.92 6.26 -5.96
CA THR A 388 6.54 5.93 -5.57
C THR A 388 6.43 4.54 -4.90
N HIS A 389 7.04 3.51 -5.51
CA HIS A 389 7.00 2.16 -4.95
C HIS A 389 7.78 2.06 -3.64
N SER A 390 8.95 2.68 -3.56
CA SER A 390 9.82 2.64 -2.38
C SER A 390 9.17 3.30 -1.16
N GLU A 391 8.53 4.46 -1.34
CA GLU A 391 7.72 5.14 -0.33
C GLU A 391 6.57 4.23 0.14
N SER A 392 5.82 3.67 -0.81
CA SER A 392 4.69 2.82 -0.54
C SER A 392 5.08 1.55 0.24
N ILE A 393 6.18 0.90 -0.13
CA ILE A 393 6.72 -0.28 0.55
C ILE A 393 7.15 0.10 1.97
N TYR A 394 7.89 1.19 2.12
CA TYR A 394 8.39 1.67 3.41
C TYR A 394 7.25 2.05 4.37
N ALA A 395 6.22 2.72 3.87
CA ALA A 395 5.06 3.15 4.65
C ALA A 395 4.30 1.95 5.26
N ARG A 396 4.21 0.83 4.53
CA ARG A 396 3.50 -0.38 4.95
C ARG A 396 4.38 -1.43 5.64
N ALA A 397 5.70 -1.33 5.52
CA ALA A 397 6.65 -2.23 6.16
C ALA A 397 6.52 -2.19 7.69
N ASP A 398 6.66 -3.35 8.32
CA ASP A 398 6.79 -3.46 9.77
C ASP A 398 8.14 -2.88 10.26
N PRO A 399 8.33 -2.63 11.56
CA PRO A 399 9.55 -2.04 12.09
C PRO A 399 10.84 -2.82 11.77
N ALA A 400 10.79 -4.15 11.75
CA ALA A 400 11.96 -4.98 11.46
C ALA A 400 12.33 -4.89 9.97
N THR A 401 11.33 -4.95 9.09
CA THR A 401 11.53 -4.73 7.65
C THR A 401 12.07 -3.33 7.37
N ARG A 402 11.50 -2.27 7.98
CA ARG A 402 12.02 -0.90 7.85
C ARG A 402 13.47 -0.77 8.29
N GLN A 403 13.86 -1.44 9.38
CA GLN A 403 15.25 -1.42 9.85
C GLN A 403 16.21 -2.03 8.81
N LYS A 404 15.81 -3.13 8.15
CA LYS A 404 16.61 -3.74 7.07
C LYS A 404 16.69 -2.80 5.87
N LEU A 405 15.56 -2.21 5.46
CA LEU A 405 15.50 -1.23 4.36
C LEU A 405 16.38 0.01 4.64
N ASP A 406 16.35 0.53 5.86
CA ASP A 406 17.23 1.63 6.32
C ASP A 406 18.71 1.25 6.21
N LYS A 407 19.05 0.02 6.58
CA LYS A 407 20.43 -0.47 6.55
C LYS A 407 20.97 -0.53 5.12
N ILE A 408 20.21 -1.09 4.18
CA ILE A 408 20.67 -1.29 2.80
C ILE A 408 20.62 0.01 1.98
N SER A 409 19.78 0.97 2.38
CA SER A 409 19.59 2.24 1.67
C SER A 409 20.33 3.43 2.30
N GLY A 410 21.00 3.26 3.44
CA GLY A 410 21.54 4.38 4.20
C GLY A 410 20.45 5.34 4.72
N ARG A 411 19.31 4.79 5.16
CA ARG A 411 18.12 5.52 5.65
C ARG A 411 17.47 6.41 4.59
N SER A 412 17.58 6.01 3.33
CA SER A 412 17.02 6.75 2.19
C SER A 412 16.02 5.93 1.37
N PHE A 413 15.64 4.73 1.83
CA PHE A 413 14.75 3.84 1.08
C PHE A 413 13.43 4.49 0.70
N GLU A 414 12.79 5.20 1.65
CA GLU A 414 11.55 5.96 1.42
C GLU A 414 11.66 7.01 0.30
N PHE A 415 12.89 7.38 -0.07
CA PHE A 415 13.21 8.41 -1.06
C PHE A 415 13.93 7.83 -2.28
N GLY A 416 13.59 6.61 -2.69
CA GLY A 416 14.21 5.96 -3.84
C GLY A 416 15.67 5.57 -3.60
N SER A 417 16.10 5.40 -2.35
CA SER A 417 17.45 4.95 -2.00
C SER A 417 18.57 5.85 -2.55
N TYR A 418 18.37 7.17 -2.62
CA TYR A 418 19.35 8.13 -3.18
C TYR A 418 20.74 8.10 -2.50
N ALA A 419 20.84 7.56 -1.29
CA ALA A 419 22.12 7.41 -0.60
C ALA A 419 22.91 6.17 -1.06
N VAL A 420 22.30 5.25 -1.80
CA VAL A 420 23.00 4.15 -2.48
C VAL A 420 23.80 4.68 -3.67
N SER A 421 25.03 4.21 -3.85
CA SER A 421 25.97 4.76 -4.85
C SER A 421 25.42 4.68 -6.28
N SER A 422 24.96 3.51 -6.71
CA SER A 422 24.37 3.27 -8.02
C SER A 422 23.12 4.12 -8.29
N GLN A 423 22.24 4.26 -7.30
CA GLN A 423 21.05 5.12 -7.39
C GLN A 423 21.40 6.60 -7.47
N ARG A 424 22.39 7.04 -6.68
CA ARG A 424 22.92 8.40 -6.77
C ARG A 424 23.51 8.71 -8.15
N ALA A 425 24.16 7.74 -8.77
CA ALA A 425 24.68 7.88 -10.13
C ALA A 425 23.54 8.07 -11.15
N VAL A 426 22.43 7.34 -11.04
CA VAL A 426 21.23 7.54 -11.88
C VAL A 426 20.72 8.98 -11.74
N ILE A 427 20.57 9.47 -10.50
CA ILE A 427 20.10 10.84 -10.22
C ILE A 427 21.05 11.89 -10.81
N ARG A 428 22.37 11.67 -10.74
CA ARG A 428 23.37 12.57 -11.34
C ARG A 428 23.23 12.63 -12.86
N VAL A 429 23.08 11.49 -13.52
CA VAL A 429 22.85 11.42 -14.97
C VAL A 429 21.58 12.15 -15.37
N LEU A 430 20.50 12.01 -14.61
CA LEU A 430 19.25 12.73 -14.88
C LEU A 430 19.40 14.25 -14.73
N ASN A 431 20.11 14.71 -13.69
CA ASN A 431 20.32 16.13 -13.44
C ASN A 431 21.25 16.78 -14.48
N ALA A 432 22.34 16.10 -14.85
CA ALA A 432 23.30 16.59 -15.83
C ALA A 432 22.80 16.43 -17.28
N ARG A 433 21.93 15.44 -17.51
CA ARG A 433 21.56 14.92 -18.84
C ARG A 433 22.75 14.41 -19.65
N ASP A 434 23.81 14.01 -18.96
CA ASP A 434 25.01 13.38 -19.51
C ASP A 434 25.55 12.34 -18.52
N VAL A 435 26.59 11.61 -18.92
CA VAL A 435 27.25 10.61 -18.05
C VAL A 435 28.68 11.01 -17.67
N GLU A 436 29.15 12.19 -18.08
CA GLU A 436 30.59 12.52 -18.03
C GLU A 436 31.10 12.58 -16.58
N ASP A 437 30.33 13.21 -15.69
CA ASP A 437 30.69 13.29 -14.28
C ASP A 437 30.70 11.92 -13.58
N VAL A 438 29.75 11.06 -13.94
CA VAL A 438 29.64 9.71 -13.38
C VAL A 438 30.77 8.82 -13.89
N VAL A 439 31.11 8.90 -15.18
CA VAL A 439 32.24 8.17 -15.78
C VAL A 439 33.53 8.54 -15.05
N ARG A 440 33.84 9.84 -14.97
CA ARG A 440 35.07 10.34 -14.31
C ARG A 440 35.21 9.84 -12.87
N GLN A 441 34.12 9.87 -12.10
CA GLN A 441 34.13 9.42 -10.70
C GLN A 441 34.36 7.93 -10.55
N LEU A 442 33.84 7.12 -11.47
CA LEU A 442 34.02 5.68 -11.44
C LEU A 442 35.40 5.27 -11.96
N GLU A 443 35.97 6.02 -12.91
CA GLU A 443 37.34 5.84 -13.41
C GLU A 443 38.40 6.11 -12.34
N ASP A 444 38.21 7.15 -11.52
CA ASP A 444 39.15 7.51 -10.45
C ASP A 444 39.36 6.39 -9.41
N GLY A 445 38.44 5.43 -9.33
CA GLY A 445 38.52 4.22 -8.50
C GLY A 445 38.57 2.90 -9.28
N ALA A 446 38.70 2.96 -10.61
CA ALA A 446 38.69 1.79 -11.48
C ALA A 446 40.06 1.12 -11.47
N ASP A 447 40.21 0.06 -10.67
CA ASP A 447 41.37 -0.84 -10.69
C ASP A 447 41.40 -1.68 -12.00
N GLY A 448 41.51 -1.00 -13.15
CA GLY A 448 41.51 -1.58 -14.49
C GLY A 448 40.16 -2.13 -14.99
N ARG A 449 39.08 -2.03 -14.21
CA ARG A 449 37.72 -2.49 -14.60
C ARG A 449 37.01 -1.44 -15.46
N ALA A 450 36.17 -1.89 -16.40
CA ALA A 450 35.33 -1.00 -17.18
C ALA A 450 34.27 -0.30 -16.29
N VAL A 451 34.00 0.97 -16.58
CA VAL A 451 33.10 1.83 -15.79
C VAL A 451 31.69 1.24 -15.67
N ASP A 452 31.15 0.72 -16.79
CA ASP A 452 29.85 0.07 -16.81
C ASP A 452 29.81 -1.16 -15.90
N GLN A 453 30.89 -1.94 -15.83
CA GLN A 453 31.01 -3.11 -14.95
C GLN A 453 31.09 -2.73 -13.47
N ILE A 454 31.76 -1.63 -13.13
CA ILE A 454 31.86 -1.14 -11.75
C ILE A 454 30.47 -0.73 -11.24
N TRP A 455 29.76 0.09 -12.03
CA TRP A 455 28.43 0.53 -11.67
C TRP A 455 27.43 -0.64 -11.64
N MET A 456 27.51 -1.56 -12.61
CA MET A 456 26.66 -2.76 -12.64
C MET A 456 26.87 -3.65 -11.42
N ALA A 457 28.11 -3.79 -10.93
CA ALA A 457 28.40 -4.56 -9.72
C ALA A 457 27.76 -3.92 -8.47
N ASP A 458 27.85 -2.59 -8.33
CA ASP A 458 27.21 -1.87 -7.23
C ASP A 458 25.67 -1.96 -7.30
N ALA A 459 25.09 -1.75 -8.48
CA ALA A 459 23.65 -1.89 -8.71
C ALA A 459 23.15 -3.31 -8.44
N ALA A 460 23.89 -4.33 -8.86
CA ALA A 460 23.57 -5.72 -8.59
C ALA A 460 23.66 -6.04 -7.08
N SER A 461 24.65 -5.49 -6.37
CA SER A 461 24.76 -5.65 -4.91
C SER A 461 23.53 -5.09 -4.20
N TYR A 462 23.08 -3.88 -4.57
CA TYR A 462 21.88 -3.29 -3.98
C TYR A 462 20.61 -4.12 -4.25
N VAL A 463 20.48 -4.68 -5.45
CA VAL A 463 19.35 -5.56 -5.81
C VAL A 463 19.39 -6.87 -5.02
N GLN A 464 20.58 -7.43 -4.77
CA GLN A 464 20.73 -8.61 -3.92
C GLN A 464 20.35 -8.31 -2.47
N ASP A 465 20.81 -7.17 -1.92
CA ASP A 465 20.42 -6.72 -0.59
C ASP A 465 18.90 -6.52 -0.47
N LEU A 466 18.27 -5.96 -1.51
CA LEU A 466 16.82 -5.80 -1.58
C LEU A 466 16.09 -7.14 -1.69
N LYS A 467 16.61 -8.08 -2.51
CA LYS A 467 16.09 -9.45 -2.62
C LYS A 467 16.05 -10.10 -1.24
N ASP A 468 17.12 -10.02 -0.47
CA ASP A 468 17.19 -10.64 0.86
C ASP A 468 16.11 -10.09 1.80
N VAL A 469 15.86 -8.77 1.77
CA VAL A 469 14.78 -8.15 2.56
C VAL A 469 13.40 -8.63 2.11
N VAL A 470 13.16 -8.73 0.80
CA VAL A 470 11.88 -9.20 0.26
C VAL A 470 11.64 -10.67 0.61
N VAL A 471 12.63 -11.53 0.42
CA VAL A 471 12.53 -12.95 0.71
C VAL A 471 12.29 -13.16 2.21
N ASP A 472 12.94 -12.39 3.07
CA ASP A 472 12.66 -12.41 4.51
C ASP A 472 11.24 -11.95 4.85
N ALA A 473 10.73 -10.91 4.18
CA ALA A 473 9.35 -10.46 4.36
C ALA A 473 8.34 -11.53 3.90
N ALA A 474 8.62 -12.24 2.81
CA ALA A 474 7.81 -13.36 2.34
C ALA A 474 7.83 -14.53 3.34
N ARG A 475 8.99 -14.86 3.93
CA ARG A 475 9.10 -15.90 4.98
C ARG A 475 8.31 -15.51 6.22
N GLN A 476 8.36 -14.24 6.59
CA GLN A 476 7.59 -13.71 7.71
C GLN A 476 6.09 -13.82 7.43
N LEU A 477 5.64 -13.45 6.23
CA LEU A 477 4.25 -13.61 5.82
C LEU A 477 3.81 -15.07 5.90
N ALA A 478 4.59 -16.01 5.36
CA ALA A 478 4.31 -17.44 5.44
C ALA A 478 4.15 -17.91 6.89
N SER A 479 5.08 -17.53 7.76
CA SER A 479 5.02 -17.85 9.19
C SER A 479 3.81 -17.23 9.89
N ASP A 480 3.45 -16.00 9.54
CA ASP A 480 2.32 -15.28 10.12
C ASP A 480 0.99 -15.90 9.68
N VAL A 481 0.86 -16.28 8.40
CA VAL A 481 -0.30 -17.01 7.84
C VAL A 481 -0.47 -18.37 8.51
N ASP A 482 0.62 -19.13 8.66
CA ASP A 482 0.61 -20.44 9.32
C ASP A 482 0.26 -20.34 10.82
N ARG A 483 0.73 -19.29 11.51
CA ARG A 483 0.29 -18.99 12.89
C ARG A 483 -1.20 -18.67 12.94
N GLU A 484 -1.71 -17.81 12.07
CA GLU A 484 -3.15 -17.48 12.06
C GLU A 484 -4.00 -18.70 11.73
N HIS A 485 -3.53 -19.57 10.82
CA HIS A 485 -4.21 -20.83 10.49
C HIS A 485 -4.35 -21.74 11.73
N ARG A 486 -3.27 -21.92 12.49
CA ARG A 486 -3.29 -22.70 13.75
C ARG A 486 -4.21 -22.07 14.79
N ASP A 487 -4.13 -20.76 15.00
CA ASP A 487 -4.96 -20.06 15.98
C ASP A 487 -6.45 -20.17 15.64
N ALA A 488 -6.81 -20.05 14.35
CA ALA A 488 -8.17 -20.24 13.86
C ALA A 488 -8.66 -21.67 14.10
N LYS A 489 -7.81 -22.67 13.87
CA LYS A 489 -8.12 -24.09 14.12
C LYS A 489 -8.33 -24.37 15.61
N ASP A 490 -7.46 -23.86 16.47
CA ASP A 490 -7.55 -24.02 17.93
C ASP A 490 -8.78 -23.33 18.51
N GLN A 491 -9.13 -22.13 18.02
CA GLN A 491 -10.37 -21.47 18.37
C GLN A 491 -11.59 -22.32 17.95
N THR A 492 -11.60 -22.86 16.74
CA THR A 492 -12.70 -23.72 16.25
C THR A 492 -12.90 -24.95 17.13
N ILE A 493 -11.79 -25.61 17.52
CA ILE A 493 -11.81 -26.74 18.46
C ILE A 493 -12.34 -26.29 19.83
N GLY A 494 -11.89 -25.14 20.35
CA GLY A 494 -12.35 -24.58 21.62
C GLY A 494 -13.84 -24.25 21.64
N TRP A 495 -14.38 -23.68 20.55
CA TRP A 495 -15.82 -23.46 20.37
C TRP A 495 -16.60 -24.78 20.31
N GLY A 496 -16.06 -25.79 19.61
CA GLY A 496 -16.64 -27.13 19.55
C GLY A 496 -16.72 -27.81 20.93
N ILE A 497 -15.63 -27.76 21.70
CA ILE A 497 -15.57 -28.29 23.08
C ILE A 497 -16.55 -27.53 23.98
N SER A 498 -16.56 -26.20 23.93
CA SER A 498 -17.45 -25.37 24.75
C SER A 498 -18.93 -25.63 24.44
N THR A 499 -19.27 -25.79 23.17
CA THR A 499 -20.62 -26.14 22.72
C THR A 499 -21.01 -27.55 23.19
N GLY A 500 -20.10 -28.52 23.07
CA GLY A 500 -20.31 -29.88 23.56
C GLY A 500 -20.52 -29.96 25.08
N VAL A 501 -19.71 -29.25 25.86
CA VAL A 501 -19.83 -29.17 27.33
C VAL A 501 -21.15 -28.51 27.73
N MET A 502 -21.54 -27.42 27.06
CA MET A 502 -22.82 -26.74 27.32
C MET A 502 -24.01 -27.65 27.04
N LEU A 503 -24.01 -28.39 25.92
CA LEU A 503 -25.06 -29.36 25.59
C LEU A 503 -25.14 -30.50 26.62
N ALA A 504 -24.00 -31.00 27.09
CA ALA A 504 -23.95 -32.03 28.13
C ALA A 504 -24.52 -31.53 29.47
N LEU A 505 -24.16 -30.31 29.90
CA LEU A 505 -24.71 -29.69 31.12
C LEU A 505 -26.22 -29.46 31.03
N LEU A 506 -26.72 -29.05 29.87
CA LEU A 506 -28.15 -28.88 29.61
C LEU A 506 -28.91 -30.22 29.65
N ALA A 507 -28.32 -31.30 29.13
CA ALA A 507 -28.89 -32.64 29.21
C ALA A 507 -28.99 -33.13 30.66
N VAL A 508 -27.93 -32.93 31.46
CA VAL A 508 -27.90 -33.30 32.90
C VAL A 508 -28.95 -32.51 33.68
N LEU A 509 -29.07 -31.20 33.43
CA LEU A 509 -30.06 -30.34 34.08
C LEU A 509 -31.50 -30.75 33.71
N GLY A 510 -31.75 -31.08 32.44
CA GLY A 510 -33.03 -31.62 31.98
C GLY A 510 -33.41 -32.93 32.68
N LEU A 511 -32.46 -33.87 32.77
CA LEU A 511 -32.62 -35.14 33.50
C LEU A 511 -32.91 -34.94 34.99
N ALA A 512 -32.22 -33.99 35.64
CA ALA A 512 -32.44 -33.67 37.05
C ALA A 512 -33.84 -33.08 37.31
N LEU A 513 -34.30 -32.18 36.43
CA LEU A 513 -35.63 -31.58 36.51
C LEU A 513 -36.74 -32.63 36.31
N ILE A 514 -36.58 -33.56 35.36
CA ILE A 514 -37.51 -34.68 35.16
C ILE A 514 -37.57 -35.58 36.40
N ARG A 515 -36.41 -35.90 37.00
CA ARG A 515 -36.34 -36.69 38.25
C ARG A 515 -36.98 -35.99 39.45
N SER A 516 -36.84 -34.67 39.55
CA SER A 516 -37.41 -33.90 40.66
C SER A 516 -38.95 -33.89 40.65
N ARG A 517 -39.55 -33.92 39.45
CA ARG A 517 -41.01 -33.99 39.27
C ARG A 517 -41.60 -35.37 39.58
N GLY A 518 -40.84 -36.44 39.34
CA GLY A 518 -41.27 -37.80 39.72
C GLY A 518 -41.41 -38.00 41.24
N ARG A 519 -40.74 -37.18 42.06
CA ARG A 519 -40.82 -37.25 43.53
C ARG A 519 -41.93 -36.41 44.14
N SER A 520 -42.57 -35.52 43.39
CA SER A 520 -43.65 -34.66 43.90
C SER A 520 -45.06 -35.17 43.57
N VAL A 521 -45.17 -36.37 42.98
CA VAL A 521 -46.46 -36.99 42.63
C VAL A 521 -46.82 -38.14 43.61
N ASP A 522 -45.87 -38.59 44.43
CA ASP A 522 -46.04 -39.66 45.43
C ASP A 522 -46.05 -39.15 46.89
N ALA A 523 -46.25 -37.85 47.11
CA ALA A 523 -46.45 -37.23 48.42
C ALA A 523 -47.72 -36.37 48.38
#